data_AF-A0AA38CZV8-F1
#
_entry.id   AF-A0AA38CZV8-F1
#
_cell.length_a   1.000
_cell.length_b   1.000
_cell.length_c   1.000
_cell.angle_alpha   90.00
_cell.angle_beta   90.00
_cell.angle_gamma   90.00
#
_symmetry.space_group_name_H-M   'P 1'
#
loop_
_entity.id
_entity.type
_entity.pdbx_description
1 polymer ?
#
loop_
_entity_poly.entity_id
_entity_poly.type
_entity_poly.pdbx_seq_one_letter_code
_entity_poly.pdbx_strand_id
1 'polypeptide(L)' 'MEEQENIQWAVAQLDQLEADSRDYKQKALLLGIKDLLLEQQKRTEQIQGQLDSTLWSPNDWGN' A
#
# COMPACT_ATOMS: atom_id res chain seq x y z
N MET A 1 5.57 -6.17 -8.99
CA MET A 1 6.96 -5.68 -8.86
C MET A 1 6.99 -4.18 -9.08
N GLU A 2 6.64 -3.67 -10.27
CA GLU A 2 6.62 -2.22 -10.57
C GLU A 2 5.75 -1.39 -9.61
N GLU A 3 4.55 -1.86 -9.26
CA GLU A 3 3.66 -1.13 -8.33
C GLU A 3 4.19 -1.09 -6.89
N GLN A 4 4.82 -2.17 -6.42
CA GLN A 4 5.48 -2.20 -5.11
C GLN A 4 6.71 -1.28 -5.08
N GLU A 5 7.50 -1.24 -6.16
CA GLU A 5 8.62 -0.33 -6.31
C GLU A 5 8.17 1.14 -6.29
N ASN A 6 7.05 1.46 -6.97
CA ASN A 6 6.47 2.80 -6.96
C ASN A 6 6.01 3.23 -5.56
N ILE A 7 5.40 2.32 -4.78
CA ILE A 7 4.98 2.60 -3.40
C ILE A 7 6.20 2.82 -2.50
N GLN A 8 7.23 1.97 -2.62
CA GLN A 8 8.46 2.15 -1.84
C GLN A 8 9.16 3.47 -2.16
N TRP A 9 9.23 3.84 -3.44
CA TRP A 9 9.74 5.14 -3.85
C TRP A 9 8.93 6.29 -3.23
N ALA A 10 7.59 6.22 -3.30
CA ALA A 10 6.71 7.25 -2.75
C ALA A 10 6.85 7.38 -1.22
N VAL A 11 6.96 6.25 -0.50
CA VAL A 11 7.21 6.22 0.95
C VAL A 11 8.52 6.94 1.29
N ALA A 12 9.60 6.66 0.54
CA ALA A 12 10.88 7.33 0.76
C ALA A 12 10.80 8.85 0.53
N GLN A 13 10.03 9.31 -0.46
CA GLN A 13 9.80 10.74 -0.67
C GLN A 13 9.02 11.38 0.49
N LEU A 14 8.01 10.68 1.01
CA LEU A 14 7.21 11.16 2.14
C LEU A 14 8.04 11.26 3.42
N ASP A 15 8.94 10.30 3.66
CA ASP A 15 9.87 10.34 4.79
C ASP A 15 10.83 11.53 4.69
N GLN A 16 11.35 11.82 3.50
CA GLN A 16 12.20 13.00 3.29
C GLN A 16 11.43 14.31 3.53
N LEU A 17 10.21 14.42 3.01
CA LEU A 17 9.35 15.59 3.20
C LEU A 17 8.96 15.80 4.68
N GLU A 18 8.74 14.72 5.42
CA GLU A 18 8.43 14.78 6.86
C GLU A 18 9.64 15.26 7.66
N ALA A 19 10.83 14.75 7.33
CA ALA A 19 12.08 15.17 7.95
C ALA A 19 12.40 16.65 7.71
N ASP A 20 12.11 17.16 6.51
CA ASP A 20 12.37 18.54 6.12
C ASP A 20 11.30 19.53 6.64
N SER A 21 10.10 19.04 6.97
CA SER A 21 9.03 19.90 7.49
C SER A 21 9.28 20.33 8.94
N ARG A 22 8.92 21.57 9.25
CA ARG A 22 8.91 22.12 10.63
C ARG A 22 7.51 22.36 11.17
N ASP A 23 6.49 22.20 10.33
CA ASP A 23 5.09 22.39 10.70
C ASP A 23 4.49 21.05 11.13
N TYR A 24 4.01 21.00 12.38
CA TYR A 24 3.35 19.83 12.93
C TYR A 24 2.17 19.33 12.09
N LYS A 25 1.36 20.24 11.53
CA LYS A 25 0.21 19.86 10.69
C LYS A 25 0.66 19.23 9.39
N GLN A 26 1.75 19.73 8.81
CA GLN A 26 2.32 19.14 7.59
C GLN A 26 2.91 17.75 7.88
N LYS A 27 3.65 17.59 8.97
CA LYS A 27 4.15 16.27 9.41
C LYS A 27 3.01 15.27 9.59
N ALA A 28 1.95 15.66 10.32
CA ALA A 28 0.79 14.81 10.54
C ALA A 28 0.11 14.40 9.22
N LEU A 29 -0.02 15.33 8.26
CA LEU A 29 -0.56 15.01 6.93
C LEU A 29 0.33 14.02 6.18
N LEU A 30 1.64 14.25 6.14
CA LEU A 30 2.60 13.39 5.43
C LEU A 30 2.62 11.97 6.02
N LEU A 31 2.58 11.85 7.35
CA LEU A 31 2.46 10.56 8.05
C LEU A 31 1.15 9.86 7.70
N GLY A 32 0.02 10.58 7.71
CA GLY A 32 -1.27 9.99 7.33
C GLY A 32 -1.33 9.51 5.87
N ILE A 33 -0.68 10.23 4.94
CA ILE A 33 -0.55 9.80 3.55
C ILE A 33 0.28 8.51 3.47
N LYS A 34 1.39 8.44 4.20
CA LYS A 34 2.25 7.24 4.24
C LYS A 34 1.48 6.02 4.75
N ASP A 35 0.76 6.17 5.86
CA ASP A 35 -0.04 5.10 6.44
C ASP A 35 -1.10 4.58 5.45
N LEU A 36 -1.76 5.50 4.74
CA LEU A 36 -2.77 5.14 3.74
C LEU A 36 -2.17 4.38 2.55
N LEU A 37 -1.00 4.77 2.06
CA LEU A 37 -0.32 4.06 0.96
C LEU A 37 0.07 2.63 1.35
N LEU A 38 0.63 2.46 2.55
CA LEU A 38 1.02 1.13 3.05
C LEU A 38 -0.19 0.22 3.27
N GLU A 39 -1.29 0.77 3.78
CA GLU A 39 -2.54 0.01 3.94
C GLU A 39 -3.12 -0.39 2.57
N GLN A 40 -3.06 0.49 1.57
CA GLN A 40 -3.51 0.16 0.22
C GLN A 40 -2.66 -0.94 -0.42
N GLN A 41 -1.33 -0.91 -0.24
CA GLN A 41 -0.46 -1.99 -0.68
C GLN A 41 -0.88 -3.34 -0.09
N LYS A 42 -1.06 -3.37 1.24
CA LYS A 42 -1.48 -4.58 1.96
C LYS A 42 -2.83 -5.11 1.46
N ARG A 43 -3.80 -4.23 1.19
CA ARG A 43 -5.12 -4.61 0.65
C ARG A 43 -5.00 -5.23 -0.74
N THR A 44 -4.18 -4.65 -1.61
CA THR A 44 -3.93 -5.21 -2.95
C THR A 44 -3.33 -6.61 -2.86
N GLU A 45 -2.34 -6.81 -1.99
CA GLU A 45 -1.72 -8.12 -1.76
C GLU A 45 -2.73 -9.15 -1.21
N GLN A 46 -3.60 -8.74 -0.28
CA GLN A 46 -4.67 -9.60 0.23
C GLN A 46 -5.70 -9.96 -0.84
N ILE A 47 -6.12 -9.00 -1.66
CA ILE A 47 -7.08 -9.24 -2.75
C ILE A 47 -6.47 -10.18 -3.80
N GLN A 48 -5.20 -10.01 -4.14
CA GLN A 48 -4.49 -10.94 -5.04
C GLN A 48 -4.48 -12.36 -4.46
N GLY A 49 -4.14 -12.52 -3.17
CA GLY A 49 -4.16 -13.83 -2.51
C GLY A 49 -5.56 -14.45 -2.45
N GLN A 50 -6.61 -13.66 -2.23
CA GLN A 50 -8.00 -14.15 -2.26
C GLN A 50 -8.43 -14.55 -3.67
N LEU A 51 -8.08 -13.75 -4.67
CA LEU A 51 -8.36 -14.04 -6.07
C LEU A 51 -7.67 -15.33 -6.49
N ASP A 52 -6.38 -15.50 -6.16
CA ASP A 52 -5.64 -16.73 -6.41
C ASP A 52 -6.27 -17.92 -5.68
N SER A 53 -6.62 -17.77 -4.41
CA SER A 53 -7.29 -18.84 -3.65
C SER A 53 -8.61 -19.26 -4.30
N THR A 54 -9.40 -18.31 -4.82
CA THR A 54 -10.68 -18.58 -5.48
C THR A 54 -10.45 -19.22 -6.84
N LEU A 55 -9.49 -18.70 -7.61
CA LEU A 55 -9.14 -19.21 -8.93
C LEU A 55 -8.55 -20.62 -8.87
N TRP A 56 -7.90 -21.03 -7.78
CA TRP A 56 -7.28 -22.35 -7.60
C TRP A 56 -8.09 -23.30 -6.71
N SER A 57 -9.32 -22.95 -6.36
CA SER A 57 -10.24 -23.77 -5.54
C SER A 57 -11.17 -24.58 -6.46
N PRO A 58 -10.93 -25.89 -6.67
CA PRO A 58 -11.71 -26.68 -7.64
C PRO A 58 -13.18 -26.82 -7.27
N ASN A 59 -13.52 -26.59 -6.00
CA ASN A 59 -14.90 -26.57 -5.50
C ASN A 59 -15.72 -25.39 -6.06
N ASP A 60 -15.07 -24.33 -6.54
CA ASP A 60 -15.72 -23.12 -7.05
C ASP A 60 -15.83 -23.09 -8.59
N TRP A 61 -15.31 -24.11 -9.29
CA TRP A 61 -15.25 -24.17 -10.75
C TRP A 61 -16.45 -24.83 -11.44
N GLY A 62 -17.45 -25.28 -10.67
CA GLY A 62 -18.52 -26.14 -11.20
C GLY A 62 -19.83 -26.05 -10.42
N ASN A 63 -20.47 -24.88 -10.45
CA ASN A 63 -21.92 -24.73 -10.38
C ASN A 63 -22.38 -23.75 -11.45
#